data_AF-L7JZF7-F1
#
_entry.id   AF-L7JZF7-F1
#
_cell.length_a   1.000
_cell.length_b   1.000
_cell.length_c   1.000
_cell.angle_alpha   90.00
_cell.angle_beta   90.00
_cell.angle_gamma   90.00
#
_symmetry.space_group_name_H-M   'P 1'
#
loop_
_entity.id
_entity.type
_entity.pdbx_description
1 polymer ?
#
loop_
_entity_poly.entity_id
_entity_poly.type
_entity_poly.pdbx_seq_one_letter_code
_entity_poly.pdbx_strand_id
1 'polypeptide(L)'
;MCQNIISFLLRTNDEINMELMFYFLKRLFSFSFKCQCEVSSWLIYSNDDRKFNIKLYVGFIKHNLIRLQELDQYFSQKIRDDRYLNFIVALLNQLNMPYEFINTIEAVSKLNEEKYESRIYNMLKEVSNITFYNHKELSGSNLFDEYVKIMKYSFSPEKYLGTFFNVLNEKVKEPRPFIVKCFIISWDHFVRFYKIPSGFKNLKINCLTHVAQRVQFKSWHGGGARAFLQLVGS
;
A
#
# COMPACT_ATOMS: atom_id res chain seq x y z
N MET A 1 17.12 -13.04 -21.80
CA MET A 1 17.19 -13.12 -20.32
C MET A 1 15.87 -12.70 -19.66
N CYS A 2 15.36 -11.47 -19.91
CA CYS A 2 14.08 -11.02 -19.33
C CYS A 2 12.91 -12.00 -19.63
N GLN A 3 12.81 -12.52 -20.86
CA GLN A 3 11.83 -13.55 -21.22
C GLN A 3 11.90 -14.84 -20.38
N ASN A 4 13.10 -15.28 -20.00
CA ASN A 4 13.27 -16.48 -19.18
C ASN A 4 12.82 -16.22 -17.74
N ILE A 5 13.13 -15.04 -17.20
CA ILE A 5 12.68 -14.61 -15.87
C ILE A 5 11.15 -14.53 -15.83
N ILE A 6 10.52 -13.90 -16.84
CA ILE A 6 9.06 -13.84 -16.94
C ILE A 6 8.46 -15.24 -17.07
N SER A 7 9.03 -16.10 -17.93
CA SER A 7 8.58 -17.48 -18.09
C SER A 7 8.68 -18.28 -16.79
N PHE A 8 9.70 -18.03 -15.97
CA PHE A 8 9.84 -18.62 -14.65
C PHE A 8 8.79 -18.07 -13.67
N LEU A 9 8.62 -16.74 -13.61
CA LEU A 9 7.63 -16.06 -12.77
C LEU A 9 6.20 -16.52 -13.06
N LEU A 10 5.89 -16.84 -14.33
CA LEU A 10 4.59 -17.37 -14.72
C LEU A 10 4.31 -18.80 -14.22
N ARG A 11 5.35 -19.58 -13.92
CA ARG A 11 5.24 -21.01 -13.56
C ARG A 11 5.45 -21.27 -12.08
N THR A 12 6.28 -20.47 -11.42
CA THR A 12 6.63 -20.68 -10.02
C THR A 12 5.49 -20.25 -9.09
N ASN A 13 5.30 -20.98 -7.99
CA ASN A 13 4.39 -20.61 -6.92
C ASN A 13 5.13 -20.30 -5.61
N ASP A 14 6.45 -20.43 -5.60
CA ASP A 14 7.29 -20.17 -4.42
C ASP A 14 7.56 -18.66 -4.28
N GLU A 15 7.10 -18.09 -3.17
CA GLU A 15 7.20 -16.67 -2.87
C GLU A 15 8.64 -16.16 -2.77
N ILE A 16 9.55 -16.97 -2.22
CA ILE A 16 10.96 -16.58 -2.07
C ILE A 16 11.61 -16.45 -3.45
N ASN A 17 11.40 -17.46 -4.29
CA ASN A 17 11.91 -17.46 -5.66
C ASN A 17 11.28 -16.35 -6.51
N MET A 18 9.98 -16.04 -6.32
CA MET A 18 9.35 -14.90 -6.99
C MET A 18 10.00 -13.58 -6.60
N GLU A 19 10.17 -13.33 -5.30
CA GLU A 19 10.76 -12.08 -4.80
C GLU A 19 12.19 -11.88 -5.33
N LEU A 20 12.99 -12.94 -5.35
CA LEU A 20 14.37 -12.93 -5.86
C LEU A 20 14.41 -12.64 -7.37
N MET A 21 13.47 -13.19 -8.13
CA MET A 21 13.35 -12.94 -9.57
C MET A 21 12.89 -11.53 -9.89
N PHE A 22 11.94 -10.97 -9.13
CA PHE A 22 11.56 -9.57 -9.26
C PHE A 22 12.71 -8.62 -8.88
N TYR A 23 13.49 -8.96 -7.85
CA TYR A 23 14.70 -8.22 -7.52
C TYR A 23 15.71 -8.20 -8.68
N PHE A 24 15.97 -9.36 -9.30
CA PHE A 24 16.83 -9.41 -10.49
C PHE A 24 16.27 -8.63 -11.66
N LEU A 25 14.96 -8.72 -11.92
CA LEU A 25 14.30 -7.98 -12.98
C LEU A 25 14.44 -6.47 -12.77
N LYS A 26 14.30 -6.00 -11.52
CA LYS A 26 14.54 -4.60 -11.14
C LYS A 26 15.95 -4.14 -11.45
N ARG A 27 16.96 -4.98 -11.14
CA ARG A 27 18.35 -4.66 -11.48
C ARG A 27 18.55 -4.62 -12.99
N LEU A 28 18.00 -5.57 -13.74
CA LEU A 28 18.09 -5.57 -15.20
C LEU A 28 17.48 -4.31 -15.82
N PHE A 29 16.33 -3.85 -15.32
CA PHE A 29 15.70 -2.61 -15.79
C PHE A 29 16.56 -1.39 -15.53
N SER A 30 17.30 -1.37 -14.40
CA SER A 30 18.25 -0.28 -14.13
C SER A 30 19.43 -0.23 -15.11
N PHE A 31 19.79 -1.36 -15.74
CA PHE A 31 20.84 -1.41 -16.77
C PHE A 31 20.30 -1.23 -18.19
N SER A 32 19.04 -1.60 -18.44
CA SER A 32 18.44 -1.58 -19.78
C SER A 32 17.01 -1.05 -19.73
N PHE A 33 16.88 0.25 -20.00
CA PHE A 33 15.59 0.90 -20.21
C PHE A 33 14.80 0.27 -21.36
N LYS A 34 15.50 -0.22 -22.40
CA LYS A 34 14.87 -0.95 -23.50
C LYS A 34 14.17 -2.23 -23.02
N CYS A 35 14.82 -3.08 -22.21
CA CYS A 35 14.13 -4.25 -21.65
C CYS A 35 12.96 -3.83 -20.75
N GLN A 36 13.11 -2.77 -19.95
CA GLN A 36 12.01 -2.26 -19.13
C GLN A 36 10.78 -1.90 -19.98
N CYS A 37 10.98 -1.15 -21.07
CA CYS A 37 9.91 -0.78 -21.99
C CYS A 37 9.29 -2.02 -22.64
N GLU A 38 10.09 -2.94 -23.17
CA GLU A 38 9.58 -4.16 -23.81
C GLU A 38 8.72 -5.00 -22.86
N VAL A 39 9.18 -5.21 -21.63
CA VAL A 39 8.43 -6.00 -20.64
C VAL A 39 7.17 -5.28 -20.17
N SER A 40 7.25 -3.96 -19.92
CA SER A 40 6.08 -3.16 -19.53
C SER A 40 5.04 -3.12 -20.66
N SER A 41 5.48 -2.92 -21.90
CA SER A 41 4.60 -2.92 -23.06
C SER A 41 3.99 -4.29 -23.32
N TRP A 42 4.73 -5.38 -23.13
CA TRP A 42 4.17 -6.72 -23.19
C TRP A 42 3.12 -6.92 -22.10
N LEU A 43 3.42 -6.55 -20.86
CA LEU A 43 2.50 -6.74 -19.74
C LEU A 43 1.22 -5.91 -19.88
N ILE A 44 1.30 -4.66 -20.34
CA ILE A 44 0.14 -3.79 -20.48
C ILE A 44 -0.61 -4.10 -21.79
N TYR A 45 0.07 -4.00 -22.93
CA TYR A 45 -0.56 -3.87 -24.24
C TYR A 45 -0.65 -5.15 -25.06
N SER A 46 0.10 -6.21 -24.76
CA SER A 46 0.09 -7.42 -25.60
C SER A 46 -1.25 -8.15 -25.56
N ASN A 47 -1.55 -8.94 -26.59
CA ASN A 47 -2.71 -9.83 -26.59
C ASN A 47 -2.37 -11.23 -26.04
N ASP A 48 -1.27 -11.36 -25.31
CA ASP A 48 -0.81 -12.63 -24.75
C ASP A 48 -1.63 -12.99 -23.50
N ASP A 49 -2.43 -14.06 -23.58
CA ASP A 49 -3.30 -14.47 -22.47
C ASP A 49 -2.50 -14.83 -21.20
N ARG A 50 -1.22 -15.20 -21.32
CA ARG A 50 -0.36 -15.50 -20.16
C ARG A 50 -0.15 -14.29 -19.26
N LYS A 51 -0.39 -13.08 -19.77
CA LYS A 51 -0.26 -11.85 -18.98
C LYS A 51 -1.30 -11.78 -17.87
N PHE A 52 -2.47 -12.41 -18.00
CA PHE A 52 -3.57 -12.41 -17.00
C PHE A 52 -3.24 -13.24 -15.74
N ASN A 53 -2.11 -12.93 -15.10
CA ASN A 53 -1.61 -13.58 -13.91
C ASN A 53 -1.55 -12.55 -12.78
N ILE A 54 -2.41 -12.72 -11.77
CA ILE A 54 -2.55 -11.76 -10.66
C ILE A 54 -1.24 -11.64 -9.88
N LYS A 55 -0.58 -12.78 -9.59
CA LYS A 55 0.71 -12.79 -8.85
C LYS A 55 1.78 -11.99 -9.59
N LEU A 56 1.78 -12.09 -10.92
CA LEU A 56 2.71 -11.34 -11.76
C LEU A 56 2.47 -9.83 -11.58
N TYR A 57 1.24 -9.34 -11.80
CA TYR A 57 0.94 -7.91 -11.64
C TYR A 57 1.19 -7.41 -10.21
N VAL A 58 0.79 -8.18 -9.18
CA VAL A 58 1.07 -7.85 -7.79
C VAL A 58 2.58 -7.68 -7.59
N GLY A 59 3.41 -8.58 -8.09
CA GLY A 59 4.87 -8.48 -7.99
C GLY A 59 5.45 -7.30 -8.78
N PHE A 60 4.98 -7.03 -9.99
CA PHE A 60 5.41 -5.86 -10.77
C PHE A 60 5.10 -4.54 -10.06
N ILE A 61 3.91 -4.44 -9.48
CA ILE A 61 3.47 -3.29 -8.67
C ILE A 61 4.33 -3.20 -7.40
N LYS A 62 4.46 -4.33 -6.67
CA LYS A 62 5.24 -4.45 -5.44
C LYS A 62 6.74 -4.21 -5.63
N HIS A 63 7.26 -4.14 -6.85
CA HIS A 63 8.68 -3.82 -7.09
C HIS A 63 8.89 -2.50 -7.83
N ASN A 64 7.82 -1.72 -8.06
CA ASN A 64 7.80 -0.51 -8.89
C ASN A 64 8.36 -0.75 -10.30
N LEU A 65 8.00 -1.88 -10.91
CA LEU A 65 8.46 -2.27 -12.24
C LEU A 65 7.50 -1.87 -13.35
N ILE A 66 6.32 -1.37 -13.00
CA ILE A 66 5.27 -0.92 -13.92
C ILE A 66 4.75 0.45 -13.48
N ARG A 67 4.33 1.28 -14.44
CA ARG A 67 3.72 2.58 -14.18
C ARG A 67 2.22 2.41 -13.91
N LEU A 68 1.79 2.69 -12.68
CA LEU A 68 0.40 2.50 -12.26
C LEU A 68 -0.59 3.39 -13.04
N GLN A 69 -0.23 4.63 -13.31
CA GLN A 69 -1.07 5.55 -14.08
C GLN A 69 -1.36 5.03 -15.50
N GLU A 70 -0.33 4.49 -16.17
CA GLU A 70 -0.45 3.91 -17.50
C GLU A 70 -1.33 2.64 -17.47
N LEU A 71 -1.17 1.83 -16.43
CA LEU A 71 -1.95 0.62 -16.21
C LEU A 71 -3.44 0.94 -15.94
N ASP A 72 -3.72 1.91 -15.07
CA ASP A 72 -5.07 2.38 -14.74
C ASP A 72 -5.79 2.94 -15.97
N GLN A 73 -5.11 3.77 -16.75
CA GLN A 73 -5.68 4.29 -17.99
C GLN A 73 -5.97 3.17 -19.00
N TYR A 74 -5.08 2.19 -19.14
CA TYR A 74 -5.31 1.06 -20.05
C TYR A 74 -6.47 0.16 -19.58
N PHE A 75 -6.52 -0.18 -18.30
CA PHE A 75 -7.58 -1.03 -17.74
C PHE A 75 -8.95 -0.37 -17.85
N SER A 76 -9.09 0.93 -17.57
CA SER A 76 -10.36 1.65 -17.71
C SER A 76 -10.96 1.55 -19.13
N GLN A 77 -10.13 1.44 -20.17
CA GLN A 77 -10.57 1.28 -21.56
C GLN A 77 -10.93 -0.17 -21.93
N LYS A 78 -10.44 -1.16 -21.18
CA LYS A 78 -10.59 -2.59 -21.50
C LYS A 78 -11.70 -3.30 -20.72
N ILE A 79 -12.37 -2.63 -19.79
CA ILE A 79 -13.42 -3.21 -18.94
C ILE A 79 -14.61 -3.84 -19.70
N ARG A 80 -14.81 -3.48 -20.97
CA ARG A 80 -15.87 -4.05 -21.81
C ARG A 80 -15.57 -5.46 -22.32
N ASP A 81 -14.29 -5.86 -22.31
CA ASP A 81 -13.89 -7.24 -22.57
C ASP A 81 -14.00 -8.02 -21.26
N ASP A 82 -14.88 -9.03 -21.23
CA ASP A 82 -15.16 -9.81 -20.02
C ASP A 82 -13.90 -10.49 -19.45
N ARG A 83 -12.91 -10.86 -20.28
CA ARG A 83 -11.65 -11.44 -19.80
C ARG A 83 -10.85 -10.42 -18.99
N TYR A 84 -10.76 -9.19 -19.50
CA TYR A 84 -10.12 -8.09 -18.77
C TYR A 84 -10.92 -7.72 -17.51
N LEU A 85 -12.23 -7.65 -17.60
CA LEU A 85 -13.09 -7.36 -16.45
C LEU A 85 -12.88 -8.37 -15.31
N ASN A 86 -12.91 -9.67 -15.64
CA ASN A 86 -12.68 -10.75 -14.68
C ASN A 86 -11.33 -10.59 -13.98
N PHE A 87 -10.29 -10.32 -14.77
CA PHE A 87 -8.93 -10.13 -14.27
C PHE A 87 -8.80 -8.88 -13.40
N ILE A 88 -9.34 -7.74 -13.85
CA ILE A 88 -9.27 -6.45 -13.16
C ILE A 88 -9.96 -6.54 -11.80
N VAL A 89 -11.18 -7.08 -11.74
CA VAL A 89 -11.93 -7.22 -10.48
C VAL A 89 -11.14 -8.10 -9.48
N ALA A 90 -10.58 -9.21 -9.95
CA ALA A 90 -9.78 -10.09 -9.10
C ALA A 90 -8.48 -9.40 -8.61
N LEU A 91 -7.82 -8.64 -9.48
CA LEU A 91 -6.60 -7.89 -9.13
C LEU A 91 -6.90 -6.77 -8.13
N LEU A 92 -7.94 -5.97 -8.33
CA LEU A 92 -8.31 -4.87 -7.44
C LEU A 92 -8.66 -5.37 -6.02
N ASN A 93 -9.36 -6.50 -5.92
CA ASN A 93 -9.64 -7.17 -4.64
C ASN A 93 -8.37 -7.63 -3.91
N GLN A 94 -7.29 -7.96 -4.63
CA GLN A 94 -6.01 -8.31 -3.99
C GLN A 94 -5.18 -7.08 -3.60
N LEU A 95 -5.19 -6.02 -4.42
CA LEU A 95 -4.32 -4.87 -4.22
C LEU A 95 -4.79 -3.94 -3.09
N ASN A 96 -6.10 -3.75 -2.92
CA ASN A 96 -6.66 -2.80 -1.94
C ASN A 96 -6.11 -1.35 -2.11
N MET A 97 -5.83 -0.92 -3.35
CA MET A 97 -5.24 0.39 -3.70
C MET A 97 -6.22 1.28 -4.48
N PRO A 98 -7.32 1.76 -3.87
CA PRO A 98 -8.38 2.44 -4.63
C PRO A 98 -7.96 3.79 -5.23
N TYR A 99 -6.97 4.47 -4.64
CA TYR A 99 -6.49 5.78 -5.13
C TYR A 99 -5.56 5.68 -6.34
N GLU A 100 -4.94 4.51 -6.58
CA GLU A 100 -4.03 4.30 -7.72
C GLU A 100 -4.77 3.80 -8.97
N PHE A 101 -6.05 3.43 -8.83
CA PHE A 101 -6.88 2.86 -9.89
C PHE A 101 -8.21 3.61 -10.07
N ILE A 102 -8.19 4.93 -9.91
CA ILE A 102 -9.40 5.77 -9.93
C ILE A 102 -10.15 5.63 -11.27
N ASN A 103 -9.44 5.70 -12.40
CA ASN A 103 -10.09 5.65 -13.71
C ASN A 103 -10.72 4.27 -13.95
N THR A 104 -10.02 3.20 -13.54
CA THR A 104 -10.52 1.83 -13.64
C THR A 104 -11.75 1.62 -12.76
N ILE A 105 -11.71 2.07 -11.51
CA ILE A 105 -12.84 1.94 -10.58
C ILE A 105 -14.06 2.72 -11.08
N GLU A 106 -13.87 3.94 -11.58
CA GLU A 106 -14.94 4.74 -12.16
C GLU A 106 -15.59 4.02 -13.36
N ALA A 107 -14.76 3.51 -14.27
CA ALA A 107 -15.25 2.80 -15.44
C ALA A 107 -16.01 1.51 -15.06
N VAL A 108 -15.47 0.73 -14.11
CA VAL A 108 -16.12 -0.47 -13.57
C VAL A 108 -17.44 -0.13 -12.87
N SER A 109 -17.51 1.00 -12.15
CA SER A 109 -18.75 1.48 -11.51
C SER A 109 -19.83 1.79 -12.55
N LYS A 110 -19.49 2.54 -13.60
CA LYS A 110 -20.40 2.85 -14.71
C LYS A 110 -20.92 1.58 -15.39
N LEU A 111 -20.05 0.60 -15.62
CA LEU A 111 -20.45 -0.69 -16.19
C LEU A 111 -21.42 -1.46 -15.28
N ASN A 112 -21.22 -1.39 -13.96
CA ASN A 112 -22.08 -2.07 -13.00
C ASN A 112 -23.48 -1.45 -12.92
N GLU A 113 -23.62 -0.15 -13.19
CA GLU A 113 -24.93 0.51 -13.31
C GLU A 113 -25.72 -0.01 -14.52
N GLU A 114 -25.03 -0.50 -15.58
CA GLU A 114 -25.67 -1.08 -16.75
C GLU A 114 -26.00 -2.57 -16.57
N LYS A 115 -25.05 -3.36 -16.03
CA LYS A 115 -25.15 -4.84 -15.98
C LYS A 115 -25.59 -5.41 -14.63
N TYR A 116 -25.48 -4.66 -13.54
CA TYR A 116 -25.80 -5.09 -12.16
C TYR A 116 -25.19 -6.44 -11.77
N GLU A 117 -23.86 -6.58 -11.87
CA GLU A 117 -23.18 -7.82 -11.52
C GLU A 117 -22.76 -7.85 -10.03
N SER A 118 -23.20 -8.89 -9.30
CA SER A 118 -22.97 -9.03 -7.86
C SER A 118 -21.49 -9.00 -7.44
N ARG A 119 -20.61 -9.57 -8.26
CA ARG A 119 -19.15 -9.56 -8.03
C ARG A 119 -18.54 -8.16 -8.10
N ILE A 120 -19.00 -7.33 -9.04
CA ILE A 120 -18.52 -5.97 -9.22
C ILE A 120 -19.05 -5.12 -8.07
N TYR A 121 -20.33 -5.29 -7.73
CA TYR A 121 -20.93 -4.66 -6.56
C TYR A 121 -20.16 -4.98 -5.27
N ASN A 122 -19.81 -6.25 -5.03
CA ASN A 122 -19.04 -6.64 -3.85
C ASN A 122 -17.64 -6.00 -3.83
N MET A 123 -16.94 -5.99 -4.97
CA MET A 123 -15.64 -5.31 -5.09
C MET A 123 -15.77 -3.80 -4.85
N LEU A 124 -16.77 -3.14 -5.43
CA LEU A 124 -17.04 -1.72 -5.21
C LEU A 124 -17.40 -1.43 -3.75
N LYS A 125 -18.11 -2.34 -3.08
CA LYS A 125 -18.40 -2.26 -1.65
C LYS A 125 -17.12 -2.35 -0.81
N GLU A 126 -16.19 -3.25 -1.14
CA GLU A 126 -14.88 -3.33 -0.47
C GLU A 126 -14.04 -2.07 -0.71
N VAL A 127 -13.98 -1.58 -1.95
CA VAL A 127 -13.34 -0.30 -2.30
C VAL A 127 -13.96 0.85 -1.51
N SER A 128 -15.29 0.89 -1.46
CA SER A 128 -16.08 1.87 -0.71
C SER A 128 -15.80 1.78 0.78
N ASN A 129 -15.69 0.58 1.35
CA ASN A 129 -15.29 0.41 2.74
C ASN A 129 -13.88 0.98 2.96
N ILE A 130 -12.90 0.65 2.12
CA ILE A 130 -11.54 1.18 2.23
C ILE A 130 -11.54 2.71 2.15
N THR A 131 -12.25 3.29 1.18
CA THR A 131 -12.34 4.75 1.03
C THR A 131 -13.12 5.38 2.18
N PHE A 132 -14.25 4.82 2.62
CA PHE A 132 -15.04 5.33 3.76
C PHE A 132 -14.36 5.16 5.11
N TYR A 133 -13.65 4.06 5.38
CA TYR A 133 -12.79 3.93 6.56
C TYR A 133 -11.67 4.97 6.52
N ASN A 134 -11.09 5.21 5.34
CA ASN A 134 -10.14 6.28 5.15
C ASN A 134 -10.79 7.67 5.33
N HIS A 135 -12.03 7.88 4.88
CA HIS A 135 -12.76 9.16 4.87
C HIS A 135 -13.47 9.53 6.18
N LYS A 136 -14.08 8.58 6.91
CA LYS A 136 -14.64 8.81 8.27
C LYS A 136 -13.55 9.13 9.27
N GLU A 137 -12.33 8.62 9.08
CA GLU A 137 -11.16 9.10 9.80
C GLU A 137 -10.63 10.44 9.25
N LEU A 138 -10.82 10.79 7.97
CA LEU A 138 -10.41 12.10 7.41
C LEU A 138 -11.29 13.27 7.86
N SER A 139 -12.56 13.04 8.24
CA SER A 139 -13.44 14.08 8.80
C SER A 139 -13.07 14.50 10.23
N GLY A 140 -12.07 13.85 10.85
CA GLY A 140 -11.54 14.20 12.18
C GLY A 140 -10.12 13.69 12.41
N SER A 141 -9.26 13.68 11.38
CA SER A 141 -8.05 12.84 11.35
C SER A 141 -7.11 13.10 12.52
N ASN A 142 -6.99 12.10 13.39
CA ASN A 142 -5.86 12.02 14.28
C ASN A 142 -4.61 11.76 13.44
N LEU A 143 -3.55 12.55 13.64
CA LEU A 143 -2.27 12.43 12.91
C LEU A 143 -1.67 11.00 12.99
N PHE A 144 -2.03 10.25 14.01
CA PHE A 144 -1.64 8.84 14.15
C PHE A 144 -2.28 7.92 13.11
N ASP A 145 -3.53 8.14 12.73
CA ASP A 145 -4.20 7.31 11.73
C ASP A 145 -3.64 7.59 10.33
N GLU A 146 -3.24 8.84 10.06
CA GLU A 146 -2.48 9.21 8.87
C GLU A 146 -1.10 8.50 8.82
N TYR A 147 -0.41 8.43 9.96
CA TYR A 147 0.82 7.65 10.06
C TYR A 147 0.60 6.15 9.79
N VAL A 148 -0.43 5.55 10.39
CA VAL A 148 -0.79 4.14 10.15
C VAL A 148 -1.10 3.90 8.67
N LYS A 149 -1.77 4.84 8.02
CA LYS A 149 -2.07 4.76 6.58
C LYS A 149 -0.80 4.78 5.74
N ILE A 150 0.15 5.68 6.04
CA ILE A 150 1.45 5.71 5.36
C ILE A 150 2.19 4.38 5.56
N MET A 151 2.23 3.87 6.79
CA MET A 151 2.97 2.64 7.08
C MET A 151 2.36 1.38 6.48
N LYS A 152 1.03 1.32 6.31
CA LYS A 152 0.34 0.12 5.84
C LYS A 152 0.04 0.13 4.34
N TYR A 153 -0.38 1.28 3.82
CA TYR A 153 -0.94 1.39 2.47
C TYR A 153 -0.02 2.12 1.50
N SER A 154 1.07 2.76 1.98
CA SER A 154 2.06 3.32 1.07
C SER A 154 3.12 2.30 0.69
N PHE A 155 3.40 2.24 -0.61
CA PHE A 155 4.38 1.30 -1.16
C PHE A 155 5.84 1.66 -0.83
N SER A 156 6.15 2.96 -0.63
CA SER A 156 7.43 3.44 -0.09
C SER A 156 7.16 4.47 0.99
N PRO A 157 6.85 4.02 2.22
CA PRO A 157 6.51 4.90 3.35
C PRO A 157 7.60 5.95 3.58
N GLU A 158 8.87 5.62 3.36
CA GLU A 158 10.02 6.48 3.66
C GLU A 158 9.95 7.84 2.95
N LYS A 159 9.37 7.87 1.75
CA LYS A 159 9.20 9.10 0.95
C LYS A 159 8.23 10.09 1.59
N TYR A 160 7.22 9.59 2.27
CA TYR A 160 6.15 10.40 2.87
C TYR A 160 6.42 10.70 4.35
N LEU A 161 7.24 9.86 5.01
CA LEU A 161 7.59 10.02 6.41
C LEU A 161 8.24 11.37 6.70
N GLY A 162 9.13 11.87 5.82
CA GLY A 162 9.78 13.18 6.01
C GLY A 162 8.77 14.33 6.11
N THR A 163 7.87 14.43 5.13
CA THR A 163 6.82 15.44 5.08
C THR A 163 5.83 15.27 6.24
N PHE A 164 5.43 14.03 6.52
CA PHE A 164 4.53 13.72 7.64
C PHE A 164 5.12 14.17 8.98
N PHE A 165 6.40 13.88 9.25
CA PHE A 165 7.03 14.30 10.50
C PHE A 165 7.18 15.81 10.62
N ASN A 166 7.29 16.55 9.52
CA ASN A 166 7.26 18.02 9.56
C ASN A 166 5.88 18.52 10.01
N VAL A 167 4.80 18.02 9.39
CA VAL A 167 3.42 18.35 9.77
C VAL A 167 3.12 17.92 11.21
N LEU A 168 3.61 16.76 11.63
CA LEU A 168 3.48 16.28 13.00
C LEU A 168 4.13 17.25 13.99
N ASN A 169 5.34 17.73 13.71
CA ASN A 169 6.05 18.67 14.59
C ASN A 169 5.36 20.04 14.65
N GLU A 170 4.74 20.49 13.55
CA GLU A 170 3.98 21.75 13.54
C GLU A 170 2.69 21.66 14.36
N LYS A 171 1.98 20.53 14.25
CA LYS A 171 0.66 20.35 14.88
C LYS A 171 0.74 19.80 16.31
N VAL A 172 1.78 19.03 16.65
CA VAL A 172 1.97 18.42 17.97
C VAL A 172 3.03 19.20 18.74
N LYS A 173 2.57 20.18 19.52
CA LYS A 173 3.44 20.97 20.41
C LYS A 173 3.86 20.19 21.65
N GLU A 174 2.98 19.32 22.15
CA GLU A 174 3.24 18.48 23.33
C GLU A 174 3.24 17.00 22.94
N PRO A 175 4.39 16.31 23.07
CA PRO A 175 4.51 14.92 22.64
C PRO A 175 3.74 13.94 23.53
N ARG A 176 3.65 14.21 24.84
CA ARG A 176 3.05 13.28 25.82
C ARG A 176 1.54 13.06 25.60
N PRO A 177 0.69 14.11 25.48
CA PRO A 177 -0.73 13.92 25.20
C PRO A 177 -0.99 13.21 23.88
N PHE A 178 -0.15 13.50 22.87
CA PHE A 178 -0.25 12.85 21.57
C PHE A 178 0.05 11.35 21.66
N ILE A 179 1.12 10.94 22.33
CA ILE A 179 1.45 9.51 22.51
C ILE A 179 0.37 8.77 23.30
N VAL A 180 -0.19 9.39 24.35
CA VAL A 180 -1.32 8.81 25.11
C VAL A 180 -2.53 8.60 24.21
N LYS A 181 -2.86 9.57 23.34
CA LYS A 181 -3.94 9.43 22.36
C LYS A 181 -3.68 8.30 21.36
N CYS A 182 -2.44 8.17 20.87
CA CYS A 182 -2.05 7.07 19.98
C CYS A 182 -2.17 5.70 20.66
N PHE A 183 -1.82 5.62 21.94
CA PHE A 183 -1.97 4.41 22.75
C PHE A 183 -3.43 4.00 22.89
N ILE A 184 -4.31 4.94 23.26
CA ILE A 184 -5.76 4.67 23.41
C ILE A 184 -6.36 4.12 22.11
N ILE A 185 -6.01 4.71 20.96
CA ILE A 185 -6.50 4.26 19.65
C ILE A 185 -5.93 2.88 19.27
N SER A 186 -4.66 2.64 19.58
CA SER A 186 -4.04 1.34 19.33
C SER A 186 -4.68 0.25 20.18
N TRP A 187 -4.98 0.56 21.44
CA TRP A 187 -5.63 -0.33 22.38
C TRP A 187 -7.07 -0.63 21.97
N ASP A 188 -7.86 0.39 21.64
CA ASP A 188 -9.23 0.24 21.15
C ASP A 188 -9.29 -0.65 19.89
N HIS A 189 -8.37 -0.43 18.94
CA HIS A 189 -8.26 -1.29 17.75
C HIS A 189 -7.95 -2.74 18.12
N PHE A 190 -6.97 -2.98 18.99
CA PHE A 190 -6.62 -4.33 19.43
C PHE A 190 -7.81 -5.03 20.10
N VAL A 191 -8.49 -4.37 21.03
CA VAL A 191 -9.65 -4.91 21.74
C VAL A 191 -10.81 -5.21 20.79
N ARG A 192 -11.05 -4.39 19.76
CA ARG A 192 -12.10 -4.67 18.77
C ARG A 192 -11.82 -5.90 17.91
N PHE A 193 -10.55 -6.14 17.60
CA PHE A 193 -10.14 -7.15 16.63
C PHE A 193 -9.36 -8.33 17.22
N TYR A 194 -9.33 -8.47 18.55
CA TYR A 194 -8.51 -9.49 19.24
C TYR A 194 -8.82 -10.93 18.82
N LYS A 195 -10.07 -11.21 18.43
CA LYS A 195 -10.54 -12.53 17.97
C LYS A 195 -10.13 -12.85 16.53
N ILE A 196 -9.63 -11.89 15.75
CA ILE A 196 -9.20 -12.12 14.37
C ILE A 196 -7.80 -12.77 14.38
N PRO A 197 -7.62 -13.95 13.78
CA PRO A 197 -6.34 -14.65 13.72
C PRO A 197 -5.44 -14.07 12.61
N SER A 198 -5.15 -12.77 12.69
CA SER A 198 -4.24 -12.09 11.75
C SER A 198 -3.41 -11.02 12.46
N GLY A 199 -2.36 -10.54 11.79
CA GLY A 199 -1.56 -9.40 12.26
C GLY A 199 -2.35 -8.08 12.35
N PHE A 200 -3.58 -8.04 11.82
CA PHE A 200 -4.43 -6.86 11.80
C PHE A 200 -4.72 -6.31 13.20
N LYS A 201 -4.89 -7.18 14.20
CA LYS A 201 -5.13 -6.75 15.59
C LYS A 201 -3.95 -5.96 16.17
N ASN A 202 -2.72 -6.24 15.73
CA ASN A 202 -1.50 -5.60 16.20
C ASN A 202 -1.07 -4.41 15.33
N LEU A 203 -1.81 -4.10 14.26
CA LEU A 203 -1.42 -3.09 13.28
C LEU A 203 -1.09 -1.73 13.91
N LYS A 204 -2.04 -1.16 14.64
CA LYS A 204 -1.87 0.17 15.25
C LYS A 204 -0.83 0.13 16.39
N ILE A 205 -0.72 -0.99 17.12
CA ILE A 205 0.30 -1.20 18.16
C ILE A 205 1.71 -1.16 17.56
N ASN A 206 1.93 -1.84 16.43
CA ASN A 206 3.23 -1.83 15.75
C ASN A 206 3.57 -0.44 15.23
N CYS A 207 2.59 0.35 14.77
CA CYS A 207 2.83 1.73 14.37
C CYS A 207 3.14 2.65 15.57
N LEU A 208 2.53 2.40 16.73
CA LEU A 208 2.74 3.20 17.95
C LEU A 208 4.21 3.18 18.39
N THR A 209 4.87 2.02 18.36
CA THR A 209 6.27 1.89 18.78
C THR A 209 7.19 2.75 17.90
N HIS A 210 6.96 2.77 16.59
CA HIS A 210 7.74 3.58 15.65
C HIS A 210 7.52 5.08 15.83
N VAL A 211 6.26 5.51 16.01
CA VAL A 211 5.96 6.94 16.29
C VAL A 211 6.57 7.37 17.61
N ALA A 212 6.44 6.56 18.66
CA ALA A 212 6.97 6.88 19.99
C ALA A 212 8.49 7.08 19.97
N GLN A 213 9.24 6.21 19.30
CA GLN A 213 10.69 6.34 19.15
C GLN A 213 11.08 7.66 18.45
N ARG A 214 10.37 8.04 17.38
CA ARG A 214 10.68 9.23 16.59
C ARG A 214 10.29 10.54 17.27
N VAL A 215 9.21 10.54 18.06
CA VAL A 215 8.76 11.70 18.83
C VAL A 215 9.62 11.91 20.09
N GLN A 216 10.07 10.85 20.77
CA GLN A 216 10.91 10.94 21.97
C GLN A 216 12.37 11.31 21.68
N PHE A 217 12.94 10.87 20.55
CA PHE A 217 14.33 11.19 20.20
C PHE A 217 14.60 12.71 20.11
N LYS A 218 13.59 13.51 19.74
CA LYS A 218 13.71 14.98 19.69
C LYS A 218 13.54 15.65 21.06
N SER A 219 12.67 15.16 21.94
CA SER A 219 12.55 15.73 23.29
C SER A 219 13.81 15.54 24.13
N TRP A 220 14.61 14.52 23.82
CA TRP A 220 15.86 14.24 24.51
C TRP A 220 16.99 15.20 24.11
N HIS A 221 17.07 15.61 22.84
CA HIS A 221 18.05 16.58 22.35
C HIS A 221 17.70 18.05 22.67
N GLY A 222 16.46 18.35 23.05
CA GLY A 222 16.00 19.72 23.36
C GLY A 222 16.15 20.19 24.81
N GLY A 223 16.69 19.37 25.72
CA GLY A 223 16.92 19.80 27.11
C GLY A 223 16.96 18.70 28.18
N GLY A 224 16.57 17.47 27.85
CA GLY A 224 16.49 16.36 28.82
C GLY A 224 17.78 15.54 29.01
N ALA A 225 18.71 15.56 28.04
CA ALA A 225 19.91 14.72 28.09
C ALA A 225 20.87 15.04 29.25
N ARG A 226 20.83 16.26 29.82
CA ARG A 226 21.66 16.62 30.99
C ARG A 226 21.11 16.11 32.32
N ALA A 227 19.80 15.91 32.44
CA ALA A 227 19.19 15.50 33.71
C ALA A 227 19.35 13.99 33.98
N PHE A 228 19.36 13.16 32.93
CA PHE A 228 19.48 11.71 33.11
C PHE A 228 20.92 11.26 33.41
N LEU A 229 21.93 11.97 32.87
CA LEU A 229 23.34 11.67 33.15
C LEU A 229 23.81 12.14 34.54
N GLN A 230 23.08 13.04 35.22
CA GLN A 230 23.34 13.39 36.62
C GLN A 230 22.67 12.45 37.63
N LEU A 231 21.64 11.69 37.23
CA LEU A 231 20.93 10.75 38.12
C LEU A 231 21.45 9.32 38.05
N VAL A 232 22.25 8.97 37.04
CA VAL A 232 22.87 7.64 36.88
C VAL A 232 24.38 7.68 37.19
N GLY A 233 24.91 8.86 37.53
CA GLY A 233 26.29 9.07 37.97
C GLY A 233 26.37 9.58 39.41
N SER A 234 26.01 8.75 40.38
CA SER A 234 26.33 8.90 41.81
C SER A 234 26.28 7.52 42.47
#